data_AF-A0AAD1Z2H9-F1
#
_entry.id   AF-A0AAD1Z2H9-F1
#
_cell.length_a   1.000
_cell.length_b   1.000
_cell.length_c   1.000
_cell.angle_alpha   90.00
_cell.angle_beta   90.00
_cell.angle_gamma   90.00
#
_symmetry.space_group_name_H-M   'P 1'
#
loop_
_entity.id
_entity.type
_entity.pdbx_description
1 polymer ?
#
loop_
_entity_poly.entity_id
_entity_poly.type
_entity_poly.pdbx_seq_one_letter_code
_entity_poly.pdbx_strand_id
1 'polypeptide(L)'
;MGRSSWRYAIFQSRLCLCRHKGVSKDGANKSEAPDPDPVRDTSGKLLSTKNTYYILPVNPWSGGGLELTKTKNMACPLDVVQTGDDNTRHSRGIFSSKSQ
;
A
#
# COMPACT_ATOMS: atom_id res chain seq x y z
N MET A 1 -26.10 -14.17 -25.78
CA MET A 1 -25.41 -12.92 -25.37
C MET A 1 -26.16 -12.40 -24.14
N GLY A 2 -25.61 -12.16 -22.95
CA GLY A 2 -24.30 -12.39 -22.36
C GLY A 2 -24.52 -12.67 -20.86
N ARG A 3 -23.55 -13.35 -20.24
CA ARG A 3 -23.54 -13.67 -18.81
C ARG A 3 -23.13 -12.44 -18.01
N SER A 4 -23.82 -12.11 -16.93
CA SER A 4 -23.27 -11.22 -15.89
C SER A 4 -23.69 -11.73 -14.51
N SER A 5 -22.78 -12.52 -13.96
CA SER A 5 -22.80 -13.15 -12.65
C SER A 5 -22.67 -12.10 -11.55
N TRP A 6 -23.72 -11.91 -10.77
CA TRP A 6 -23.67 -11.20 -9.50
C TRP A 6 -23.22 -12.17 -8.41
N ARG A 7 -21.99 -12.00 -7.89
CA ARG A 7 -21.62 -12.52 -6.58
C ARG A 7 -20.72 -11.51 -5.87
N TYR A 8 -21.35 -10.67 -5.06
CA TYR A 8 -20.69 -9.99 -3.95
C TYR A 8 -20.53 -11.01 -2.82
N ALA A 9 -19.30 -11.29 -2.41
CA ALA A 9 -19.01 -12.08 -1.22
C ALA A 9 -18.48 -11.16 -0.11
N ILE A 10 -19.43 -10.73 0.70
CA ILE A 10 -19.44 -10.68 2.17
C ILE A 10 -18.07 -10.60 2.88
N PHE A 11 -17.86 -9.45 3.53
CA PHE A 11 -16.96 -9.25 4.68
C PHE A 11 -17.38 -10.18 5.83
N GLN A 12 -16.54 -11.13 6.22
CA GLN A 12 -16.68 -11.87 7.49
C GLN A 12 -15.38 -11.78 8.28
N SER A 13 -15.54 -11.18 9.44
CA SER A 13 -14.52 -10.77 10.38
C SER A 13 -14.10 -11.93 11.29
N ARG A 14 -12.88 -11.82 11.81
CA ARG A 14 -12.34 -12.48 13.02
C ARG A 14 -12.08 -13.98 12.94
N LEU A 15 -10.80 -14.33 12.87
CA LEU A 15 -10.21 -15.20 13.89
C LEU A 15 -8.73 -14.85 14.11
N CYS A 16 -8.42 -14.48 15.35
CA CYS A 16 -7.08 -14.37 15.89
C CYS A 16 -6.78 -15.72 16.54
N LEU A 17 -5.62 -16.35 16.29
CA LEU A 17 -4.97 -17.29 17.22
C LEU A 17 -3.54 -17.65 16.80
N CYS A 18 -2.72 -17.87 17.82
CA CYS A 18 -1.27 -17.73 17.85
C CYS A 18 -0.46 -18.97 17.43
N ARG A 19 0.76 -18.68 16.94
CA ARG A 19 2.06 -19.37 17.08
C ARG A 19 2.08 -20.81 17.62
N HIS A 20 2.62 -21.72 16.81
CA HIS A 20 3.42 -22.84 17.30
C HIS A 20 4.70 -22.98 16.47
N LYS A 21 5.87 -22.97 17.14
CA LYS A 21 7.08 -23.57 16.58
C LYS A 21 6.83 -25.08 16.52
N GLY A 22 6.76 -25.63 15.32
CA GLY A 22 6.73 -27.07 15.08
C GLY A 22 7.46 -27.36 13.78
N VAL A 23 8.64 -27.97 13.89
CA VAL A 23 9.27 -28.67 12.76
C VAL A 23 8.38 -29.86 12.45
N SER A 24 7.71 -29.86 11.30
CA SER A 24 6.97 -31.00 10.79
C SER A 24 7.46 -31.28 9.38
N LYS A 25 8.30 -32.32 9.28
CA LYS A 25 8.44 -33.11 8.06
C LYS A 25 7.18 -33.95 7.98
N ASP A 26 6.29 -33.64 7.04
CA ASP A 26 5.47 -34.60 6.33
C ASP A 26 4.76 -33.87 5.19
N GLY A 27 4.86 -34.45 4.00
CA GLY A 27 4.31 -33.90 2.78
C GLY A 27 2.79 -33.85 2.82
N ALA A 28 2.26 -32.65 2.99
CA ALA A 28 0.96 -32.26 2.50
C ALA A 28 1.14 -30.89 1.84
N ASN A 29 0.70 -30.76 0.59
CA ASN A 29 0.59 -29.47 -0.12
C ASN A 29 -0.29 -28.53 0.72
N LYS A 30 0.35 -27.78 1.61
CA LYS A 30 -0.13 -26.50 2.09
C LYS A 30 0.23 -25.53 1.00
N SER A 31 -0.76 -25.12 0.21
CA SER A 31 -0.65 -23.98 -0.69
C SER A 31 -0.37 -22.74 0.17
N GLU A 32 0.90 -22.56 0.53
CA GLU A 32 1.46 -21.30 0.99
C GLU A 32 1.16 -20.30 -0.13
N ALA A 33 0.32 -19.30 0.15
CA ALA A 33 0.19 -18.20 -0.80
C ALA A 33 1.59 -17.60 -0.96
N PRO A 34 2.13 -17.52 -2.20
CA PRO A 34 3.45 -16.94 -2.40
C PRO A 34 3.45 -15.52 -1.85
N ASP A 35 4.59 -15.12 -1.28
CA ASP A 35 4.79 -13.73 -0.87
C ASP A 35 4.48 -12.80 -2.04
N PRO A 36 3.86 -11.63 -1.78
CA PRO A 36 3.57 -10.69 -2.85
C PRO A 36 4.87 -10.21 -3.49
N ASP A 37 4.80 -9.96 -4.80
CA ASP A 37 5.92 -9.39 -5.53
C ASP A 37 6.38 -8.06 -4.89
N PRO A 38 7.69 -7.83 -4.77
CA PRO A 38 8.19 -6.63 -4.14
C PRO A 38 7.92 -5.39 -5.00
N VAL A 39 7.54 -4.28 -4.34
CA VAL A 39 7.28 -3.00 -5.00
C VAL A 39 8.59 -2.41 -5.53
N ARG A 40 8.53 -1.86 -6.75
CA ARG A 40 9.65 -1.16 -7.40
C ARG A 40 9.35 0.32 -7.55
N ASP A 41 10.38 1.15 -7.49
CA ASP A 41 10.29 2.55 -7.85
C ASP A 41 10.28 2.77 -9.38
N THR A 42 10.16 4.03 -9.81
CA THR A 42 10.10 4.41 -11.22
C THR A 42 11.40 4.16 -11.99
N SER A 43 12.51 3.90 -11.30
CA SER A 43 13.78 3.46 -11.89
C SER A 43 13.89 1.93 -12.00
N GLY A 44 12.87 1.20 -11.56
CA GLY A 44 12.83 -0.26 -11.55
C GLY A 44 13.56 -0.90 -10.37
N LYS A 45 14.04 -0.10 -9.40
CA LYS A 45 14.74 -0.60 -8.21
C LYS A 45 13.76 -1.00 -7.13
N LEU A 46 14.09 -2.03 -6.36
CA LEU A 46 13.27 -2.47 -5.22
C LEU A 46 13.13 -1.34 -4.18
N LEU A 47 11.91 -1.18 -3.68
CA LEU A 47 11.57 -0.20 -2.66
C LEU A 47 12.26 -0.55 -1.33
N SER A 48 12.84 0.44 -0.66
CA SER A 48 13.65 0.27 0.54
C SER A 48 13.11 1.10 1.71
N THR A 49 13.12 0.52 2.91
CA THR A 49 12.68 1.21 4.13
C THR A 49 13.64 2.30 4.63
N LYS A 50 14.81 2.43 4.01
CA LYS A 50 15.83 3.43 4.37
C LYS A 50 15.80 4.69 3.48
N ASN A 51 15.02 4.67 2.40
CA ASN A 51 15.00 5.73 1.41
C ASN A 51 13.72 6.57 1.52
N THR A 52 13.82 7.83 1.08
CA THR A 52 12.65 8.70 0.92
C THR A 52 12.17 8.68 -0.52
N TYR A 53 10.85 8.63 -0.70
CA TYR A 53 10.22 8.55 -2.01
C TYR A 53 9.16 9.62 -2.16
N TYR A 54 8.98 10.11 -3.39
CA TYR A 54 7.76 10.78 -3.80
C TYR A 54 6.72 9.73 -4.21
N ILE A 55 5.46 9.96 -3.85
CA ILE A 55 4.33 9.22 -4.40
C ILE A 55 3.72 10.13 -5.46
N LEU A 56 3.84 9.72 -6.72
CA LEU A 56 3.38 10.46 -7.89
C LEU A 56 2.22 9.72 -8.55
N PRO A 57 1.29 10.45 -9.20
CA PRO A 57 0.28 9.80 -10.02
C PRO A 57 0.93 9.10 -11.21
N VAL A 58 0.33 7.99 -11.62
CA VAL A 58 0.79 7.25 -12.80
C VAL A 58 0.62 8.08 -14.07
N ASN A 59 -0.45 8.88 -14.14
CA ASN A 59 -0.70 9.79 -15.24
C ASN A 59 -0.30 11.23 -14.83
N PRO A 60 0.72 11.85 -15.46
CA PRO A 60 1.17 13.19 -15.10
C PRO A 60 0.11 14.27 -15.34
N TRP A 61 -0.88 14.04 -16.21
CA TRP A 61 -1.97 15.01 -16.42
C TRP A 61 -3.03 15.01 -15.31
N SER A 62 -2.92 14.13 -14.30
CA SER A 62 -3.89 14.03 -13.21
C SER A 62 -3.56 14.87 -11.97
N GLY A 63 -2.55 15.73 -12.07
CA GLY A 63 -2.02 16.55 -10.97
C GLY A 63 -0.65 16.04 -10.51
N GLY A 64 -0.17 16.58 -9.39
CA GLY A 64 1.14 16.27 -8.83
C GLY A 64 1.13 15.26 -7.69
N GLY A 65 2.25 15.18 -7.00
CA GLY A 65 2.48 14.26 -5.89
C GLY A 65 1.69 14.57 -4.63
N LEU A 66 1.99 13.85 -3.55
CA LEU A 66 1.34 14.09 -2.25
C LEU A 66 1.90 15.32 -1.53
N GLU A 67 1.05 16.01 -0.77
CA GLU A 67 1.39 17.15 0.08
C GLU A 67 0.67 17.07 1.44
N LEU A 68 1.32 17.61 2.48
CA LEU A 68 0.70 17.84 3.78
C LEU A 68 0.07 19.24 3.82
N THR A 69 -1.25 19.31 3.95
CA THR A 69 -1.96 20.58 3.98
C THR A 69 -2.98 20.66 5.11
N LYS A 70 -3.33 21.90 5.46
CA LYS A 70 -4.40 22.19 6.40
C LYS A 70 -5.74 22.18 5.64
N THR A 71 -6.52 21.10 5.74
CA THR A 71 -7.85 21.06 5.10
C THR A 71 -8.98 21.54 6.03
N LYS A 72 -8.74 21.57 7.34
CA LYS A 72 -9.72 21.95 8.37
C LYS A 72 -9.36 23.28 9.02
N ASN A 73 -10.26 23.82 9.83
CA ASN A 73 -10.03 25.11 10.51
C ASN A 73 -8.89 25.07 11.55
N MET A 74 -8.45 23.88 11.99
CA MET A 74 -7.34 23.68 12.93
C MET A 74 -6.01 23.54 12.19
N ALA A 75 -4.92 24.13 12.71
CA ALA A 75 -3.60 24.08 12.07
C ALA A 75 -2.98 22.67 12.04
N CYS A 76 -3.32 21.83 13.01
CA CYS A 76 -2.90 20.45 13.11
C CYS A 76 -4.10 19.58 13.54
N PRO A 77 -4.14 18.29 13.16
CA PRO A 77 -3.20 17.61 12.28
C PRO A 77 -3.31 18.08 10.82
N LEU A 78 -2.22 17.97 10.06
CA LEU A 78 -2.26 18.15 8.61
C LEU A 78 -2.81 16.89 7.95
N ASP A 79 -3.52 17.06 6.85
CA ASP A 79 -4.03 15.96 6.04
C ASP A 79 -3.11 15.75 4.83
N VAL A 80 -3.03 14.49 4.38
CA VAL A 80 -2.31 14.12 3.15
C VAL A 80 -3.27 14.26 1.98
N VAL A 81 -2.91 15.11 1.02
CA VAL A 81 -3.70 15.34 -0.20
C VAL A 81 -2.82 15.16 -1.44
N GLN A 82 -3.43 14.92 -2.60
CA GLN A 82 -2.74 14.99 -3.88
C GLN A 82 -2.76 16.43 -4.39
N THR A 83 -1.63 16.95 -4.89
CA THR A 83 -1.56 18.32 -5.41
C THR A 83 -2.22 18.42 -6.79
N GLY A 84 -2.83 19.56 -7.08
CA GLY A 84 -3.39 19.84 -8.41
C GLY A 84 -2.34 20.31 -9.44
N ASP A 85 -1.13 20.62 -8.99
CA ASP A 85 -0.04 21.17 -9.81
C ASP A 85 1.25 20.37 -9.56
N ASP A 86 1.90 19.97 -10.65
CA ASP A 86 3.20 19.27 -10.70
C ASP A 86 4.38 20.16 -10.28
N ASN A 87 4.20 21.49 -10.27
CA ASN A 87 5.26 22.45 -9.95
C ASN A 87 5.37 22.76 -8.44
N THR A 88 4.51 22.15 -7.63
CA THR A 88 4.50 22.36 -6.16
C THR A 88 5.56 21.49 -5.50
N ARG A 89 6.09 21.92 -4.35
CA ARG A 89 7.01 21.11 -3.54
C ARG A 89 6.26 19.91 -2.94
N HIS A 90 6.37 18.76 -3.60
CA HIS A 90 5.81 17.51 -3.11
C HIS A 90 6.45 17.07 -1.78
N SER A 91 5.65 16.46 -0.93
CA SER A 91 6.11 15.82 0.29
C SER A 91 6.72 14.44 -0.03
N ARG A 92 7.82 14.12 0.67
CA ARG A 92 8.47 12.80 0.60
C ARG A 92 8.14 11.99 1.84
N GLY A 93 7.99 10.68 1.66
CA GLY A 93 7.74 9.73 2.74
C GLY A 93 8.75 8.59 2.78
N ILE A 94 8.77 7.86 3.89
CA ILE A 94 9.50 6.61 4.07
C ILE A 94 8.47 5.50 4.27
N PHE A 95 8.72 4.34 3.65
CA PHE A 95 7.92 3.15 3.90
C PHE A 95 8.53 2.33 5.01
N SER A 96 7.69 1.86 5.94
CA SER A 96 8.11 0.97 7.01
C SER A 96 7.29 -0.31 6.95
N SER A 97 7.97 -1.45 7.02
CA SER A 97 7.31 -2.74 7.26
C SER A 97 6.77 -2.75 8.68
N LYS A 98 5.51 -3.16 8.87
CA LYS A 98 5.02 -3.46 10.21
C LYS A 98 5.71 -4.73 10.71
N SER A 99 6.37 -4.65 11.86
CA SER A 99 6.78 -5.87 12.58
C SER A 99 5.50 -6.54 13.11
N GLN A 100 5.32 -7.83 12.79
CA GLN A 100 4.26 -8.65 13.37
C GLN A 100 4.46 -8.85 14.87
#